data_AF-A0A165ZZU3-F1
#
_entry.id   AF-A0A165ZZU3-F1
#
_cell.length_a   1.000
_cell.length_b   1.000
_cell.length_c   1.000
_cell.angle_alpha   90.00
_cell.angle_beta   90.00
_cell.angle_gamma   90.00
#
_symmetry.space_group_name_H-M   'P 1'
#
loop_
_entity.id
_entity.type
_entity.pdbx_description
1 polymer ?
#
loop_
_entity_poly.entity_id
_entity_poly.type
_entity_poly.pdbx_seq_one_letter_code
_entity_poly.pdbx_strand_id
1 'polypeptide(L)'
;MPSLQRLPVELLDEVLKAIDDFATLGVAILSYKPFYLIYKAHPVIIHRHVLENSLGPEVVDTALRSIRISAWMPTCHHTDIQDVVEIVCTDFHEDKMVKHRITDAEYSKLFARARICDKLEVVYSRWYKDRLTDRKSLLAPAERKAFRMCIHRLWLLSSFAGSDGIALDAIRDRVVRQQLFYDSYSSQDVYYLHSVVDWMRELVGECLTPSDYAALDFIRMKCIVGGPDVVLEIYEYPLQSGATLEQVPGLVDADDRGWKDDIRHIFEERKLLSPSAPVGEIPSHVVPLVVLPEASVLECSHCHTRRGVRLWNETSMPFLLSVRSTRAHCPLQIGSMYRANINSRRCRSGSWDI
;
A
#
# COMPACT_ATOMS: atom_id res chain seq x y z
N MET A 1 29.93 20.32 24.93
CA MET A 1 29.71 19.55 23.69
C MET A 1 30.28 20.36 22.53
N PRO A 2 31.10 19.79 21.64
CA PRO A 2 31.54 20.50 20.43
C PRO A 2 30.33 20.86 19.56
N SER A 3 30.33 22.08 19.02
CA SER A 3 29.30 22.52 18.07
C SER A 3 29.38 21.70 16.78
N LEU A 4 28.24 21.43 16.14
CA LEU A 4 28.14 20.79 14.82
C LEU A 4 29.10 21.44 13.80
N GLN A 5 29.35 22.74 13.95
CA GLN A 5 30.23 23.52 13.08
C GLN A 5 31.72 23.16 13.17
N ARG A 6 32.11 22.39 14.18
CA ARG A 6 33.51 21.98 14.41
C ARG A 6 33.76 20.51 14.07
N LEU A 7 32.76 19.81 13.55
CA LEU A 7 32.93 18.41 13.13
C LEU A 7 33.75 18.34 11.84
N PRO A 8 34.64 17.35 11.71
CA PRO A 8 35.28 17.00 10.44
C PRO A 8 34.25 16.73 9.34
N VAL A 9 34.65 16.94 8.08
CA VAL A 9 33.77 16.77 6.91
C VAL A 9 33.24 15.34 6.81
N GLU A 10 34.05 14.35 7.19
CA GLU A 10 33.70 12.94 7.18
C GLU A 10 32.55 12.64 8.16
N LEU A 11 32.57 13.25 9.35
CA LEU A 11 31.47 13.10 10.30
C LEU A 11 30.19 13.82 9.84
N LEU A 12 30.34 14.96 9.16
CA LEU A 12 29.19 15.66 8.57
C LEU A 12 28.55 14.86 7.41
N ASP A 13 29.35 14.14 6.63
CA ASP A 13 28.89 13.23 5.58
C ASP A 13 28.12 12.04 6.16
N GLU A 14 28.64 11.41 7.21
CA GLU A 14 27.93 10.33 7.92
C GLU A 14 26.63 10.81 8.58
N VAL A 15 26.59 12.04 9.10
CA VAL A 15 25.34 12.65 9.60
C VAL A 15 24.30 12.77 8.49
N LEU A 16 24.69 13.19 7.28
CA LEU A 16 23.75 13.28 6.15
C LEU A 16 23.26 11.90 5.69
N LYS A 17 24.15 10.89 5.69
CA LYS A 17 23.78 9.49 5.35
C LYS A 17 22.90 8.85 6.42
N ALA A 18 22.94 9.31 7.67
CA ALA A 18 22.12 8.78 8.76
C ALA A 18 20.69 9.34 8.80
N ILE A 19 20.35 10.31 7.93
CA ILE A 19 19.00 10.87 7.85
C ILE A 19 18.02 9.80 7.34
N ASP A 20 16.83 9.78 7.93
CA ASP A 20 15.79 8.76 7.80
C ASP A 20 14.64 9.16 6.85
N ASP A 21 14.62 10.40 6.34
CA ASP A 21 13.67 10.82 5.32
C ASP A 21 14.15 12.01 4.45
N PHE A 22 13.60 12.10 3.23
CA PHE A 22 13.99 13.12 2.25
C PHE A 22 13.60 14.55 2.64
N ALA A 23 12.53 14.74 3.42
CA ALA A 23 12.14 16.07 3.86
C ALA A 23 13.15 16.61 4.89
N THR A 24 13.57 15.77 5.84
CA THR A 24 14.62 16.09 6.81
C THR A 24 15.96 16.34 6.12
N LEU A 25 16.32 15.57 5.09
CA LEU A 25 17.51 15.83 4.26
C LEU A 25 17.41 17.22 3.61
N GLY A 26 16.26 17.54 3.00
CA GLY A 26 16.01 18.83 2.37
C GLY A 26 16.19 20.00 3.33
N VAL A 27 15.65 19.90 4.55
CA VAL A 27 15.82 20.92 5.58
C VAL A 27 17.28 21.04 6.01
N ALA A 28 17.98 19.92 6.21
CA ALA A 28 19.38 19.92 6.63
C ALA A 28 20.28 20.63 5.62
N ILE A 29 20.18 20.29 4.33
CA ILE A 29 21.02 20.88 3.28
C ILE A 29 20.69 22.37 3.05
N LEU A 30 19.44 22.79 3.27
CA LEU A 30 19.06 24.20 3.14
C LEU A 30 19.46 25.05 4.35
N SER A 31 19.61 24.42 5.52
CA SER A 31 19.88 25.13 6.78
C SER A 31 21.39 25.32 7.05
N TYR A 32 22.26 24.50 6.46
CA TYR A 32 23.69 24.50 6.81
C TYR A 32 24.60 24.36 5.56
N LYS A 33 25.39 25.40 5.28
CA LYS A 33 26.23 25.47 4.06
C LYS A 33 27.20 24.28 3.88
N PRO A 34 27.91 23.79 4.92
CA PRO A 34 28.73 22.59 4.78
C PRO A 34 27.94 21.34 4.38
N PHE A 35 26.74 21.15 4.93
CA PHE A 35 25.86 20.06 4.47
C PHE A 35 25.48 20.20 3.00
N TYR A 36 25.14 21.40 2.55
CA TYR A 36 24.89 21.64 1.12
C TYR A 36 26.10 21.28 0.25
N LEU A 37 27.32 21.65 0.67
CA LEU A 37 28.53 21.37 -0.10
C LEU A 37 28.83 19.86 -0.17
N ILE A 38 28.67 19.13 0.92
CA ILE A 38 28.82 17.67 0.96
C ILE A 38 27.75 17.00 0.09
N TYR A 39 26.50 17.41 0.24
CA TYR A 39 25.39 16.93 -0.58
C TYR A 39 25.64 17.16 -2.07
N LYS A 40 26.13 18.35 -2.45
CA LYS A 40 26.46 18.67 -3.84
C LYS A 40 27.57 17.78 -4.40
N ALA A 41 28.52 17.36 -3.57
CA ALA A 41 29.60 16.46 -3.97
C ALA A 41 29.14 15.01 -4.14
N HIS A 42 28.27 14.51 -3.24
CA HIS A 42 27.88 13.10 -3.20
C HIS A 42 26.34 12.86 -3.18
N PRO A 43 25.55 13.48 -4.07
CA PRO A 43 24.09 13.46 -3.95
C PRO A 43 23.51 12.04 -4.11
N VAL A 44 24.11 11.23 -5.00
CA VAL A 44 23.64 9.87 -5.28
C VAL A 44 23.83 8.95 -4.09
N ILE A 45 24.99 9.00 -3.43
CA ILE A 45 25.30 8.14 -2.28
C ILE A 45 24.39 8.51 -1.11
N ILE A 46 24.26 9.81 -0.81
CA ILE A 46 23.40 10.30 0.27
C ILE A 46 21.94 9.90 0.02
N HIS A 47 21.43 10.08 -1.20
CA HIS A 47 20.07 9.66 -1.53
C HIS A 47 19.82 8.16 -1.33
N ARG A 48 20.78 7.30 -1.67
CA ARG A 48 20.67 5.85 -1.47
C ARG A 48 20.57 5.49 0.01
N HIS A 49 21.46 6.05 0.84
CA HIS A 49 21.41 5.83 2.29
C HIS A 49 20.10 6.35 2.91
N VAL A 50 19.66 7.56 2.52
CA VAL A 50 18.39 8.12 3.03
C VAL A 50 17.19 7.26 2.61
N LEU A 51 17.19 6.72 1.38
CA LEU A 51 16.16 5.78 0.93
C LEU A 51 16.17 4.50 1.77
N GLU A 52 17.33 3.89 1.97
CA GLU A 52 17.48 2.66 2.75
C GLU A 52 17.06 2.85 4.20
N ASN A 53 17.47 3.95 4.84
CA ASN A 53 17.06 4.28 6.20
C ASN A 53 15.55 4.50 6.29
N SER A 54 14.96 5.18 5.31
CA SER A 54 13.53 5.49 5.30
C SER A 54 12.67 4.24 5.13
N LEU A 55 13.13 3.27 4.35
CA LEU A 55 12.45 2.00 4.14
C LEU A 55 12.68 1.05 5.33
N GLY A 56 13.91 0.99 5.85
CA GLY A 56 14.36 -0.03 6.79
C GLY A 56 14.79 -1.33 6.09
N PRO A 57 15.69 -2.12 6.70
CA PRO A 57 16.36 -3.23 6.03
C PRO A 57 15.39 -4.29 5.50
N GLU A 58 14.39 -4.71 6.28
CA GLU A 58 13.48 -5.77 5.86
C GLU A 58 12.53 -5.33 4.73
N VAL A 59 12.17 -4.04 4.68
CA VAL A 59 11.39 -3.49 3.57
C VAL A 59 12.23 -3.42 2.30
N VAL A 60 13.51 -3.05 2.40
CA VAL A 60 14.44 -3.08 1.26
C VAL A 60 14.58 -4.50 0.72
N ASP A 61 14.77 -5.50 1.58
CA ASP A 61 14.83 -6.91 1.19
C ASP A 61 13.57 -7.35 0.44
N THR A 62 12.38 -7.05 1.00
CA THR A 62 11.08 -7.37 0.40
C THR A 62 10.91 -6.67 -0.97
N ALA A 63 11.32 -5.40 -1.06
CA ALA A 63 11.23 -4.61 -2.27
C ALA A 63 12.17 -5.14 -3.36
N LEU A 64 13.41 -5.51 -3.00
CA LEU A 64 14.38 -6.08 -3.92
C LEU A 64 13.94 -7.45 -4.43
N ARG A 65 13.35 -8.31 -3.58
CA ARG A 65 12.80 -9.60 -4.01
C ARG A 65 11.83 -9.44 -5.17
N SER A 66 10.83 -8.57 -4.99
CA SER A 66 9.85 -8.29 -6.03
C SER A 66 10.46 -7.61 -7.27
N ILE A 67 11.43 -6.68 -7.12
CA ILE A 67 12.11 -6.05 -8.25
C ILE A 67 12.91 -7.06 -9.08
N ARG A 68 13.68 -7.92 -8.40
CA ARG A 68 14.59 -8.87 -9.03
C ARG A 68 13.84 -10.01 -9.70
N ILE A 69 12.81 -10.56 -9.05
CA ILE A 69 11.96 -11.59 -9.65
C ILE A 69 11.30 -11.03 -10.93
N SER A 70 10.70 -9.84 -10.88
CA SER A 70 10.11 -9.23 -12.09
C SER A 70 11.14 -8.95 -13.20
N ALA A 71 12.42 -8.75 -12.87
CA ALA A 71 13.48 -8.59 -13.85
C ALA A 71 14.01 -9.93 -14.40
N TRP A 72 13.98 -10.98 -13.57
CA TRP A 72 14.41 -12.33 -13.93
C TRP A 72 13.37 -13.08 -14.77
N MET A 73 12.07 -12.91 -14.47
CA MET A 73 10.97 -13.62 -15.12
C MET A 73 11.05 -13.63 -16.66
N PRO A 74 11.26 -12.50 -17.38
CA PRO A 74 11.34 -12.51 -18.84
C PRO A 74 12.54 -13.29 -19.40
N THR A 75 13.54 -13.56 -18.56
CA THR A 75 14.75 -14.33 -18.92
C THR A 75 14.69 -15.79 -18.48
N CYS A 76 13.62 -16.18 -17.79
CA CYS A 76 13.43 -17.53 -17.30
C CYS A 76 13.02 -18.45 -18.46
N HIS A 77 13.75 -19.56 -18.62
CA HIS A 77 13.47 -20.59 -19.62
C HIS A 77 13.05 -21.93 -19.01
N HIS A 78 12.79 -21.95 -17.70
CA HIS A 78 12.29 -23.15 -17.02
C HIS A 78 10.85 -23.45 -17.46
N THR A 79 10.62 -24.69 -17.89
CA THR A 79 9.29 -25.16 -18.28
C THR A 79 8.57 -25.91 -17.15
N ASP A 80 9.33 -26.40 -16.16
CA ASP A 80 8.76 -27.01 -14.97
C ASP A 80 8.49 -25.93 -13.91
N ILE A 81 7.25 -25.91 -13.40
CA ILE A 81 6.85 -24.99 -12.34
C ILE A 81 7.61 -25.28 -11.03
N GLN A 82 8.01 -26.53 -10.78
CA GLN A 82 8.73 -26.87 -9.55
C GLN A 82 10.14 -26.27 -9.53
N ASP A 83 10.84 -26.24 -10.67
CA ASP A 83 12.12 -25.52 -10.80
C ASP A 83 11.93 -24.02 -10.49
N VAL A 84 10.86 -23.43 -11.00
CA VAL A 84 10.54 -22.01 -10.76
C VAL A 84 10.26 -21.76 -9.28
N VAL A 85 9.47 -22.62 -8.65
CA VAL A 85 9.17 -22.57 -7.21
C VAL A 85 10.46 -22.67 -6.41
N GLU A 86 11.33 -23.63 -6.71
CA GLU A 86 12.62 -23.81 -6.03
C GLU A 86 13.44 -22.54 -6.12
N ILE A 87 13.71 -22.03 -7.33
CA ILE A 87 14.51 -20.81 -7.55
C ILE A 87 13.92 -19.60 -6.82
N VAL A 88 12.60 -19.37 -6.92
CA VAL A 88 11.92 -18.24 -6.27
C VAL A 88 12.02 -18.31 -4.75
N CYS A 89 11.91 -19.51 -4.17
CA CYS A 89 11.91 -19.72 -2.74
C CYS A 89 13.32 -19.84 -2.15
N THR A 90 14.32 -20.28 -2.91
CA THR A 90 15.70 -20.42 -2.44
C THR A 90 16.55 -19.21 -2.78
N ASP A 91 16.60 -18.81 -4.05
CA ASP A 91 17.60 -17.85 -4.56
C ASP A 91 17.11 -16.42 -4.39
N PHE A 92 15.80 -16.24 -4.53
CA PHE A 92 15.13 -14.95 -4.34
C PHE A 92 14.51 -14.78 -2.94
N HIS A 93 14.88 -15.58 -1.95
CA HIS A 93 14.39 -15.43 -0.58
C HIS A 93 14.76 -14.04 0.01
N GLU A 94 13.84 -13.43 0.77
CA GLU A 94 13.99 -12.04 1.26
C GLU A 94 15.30 -11.83 2.02
N ASP A 95 15.72 -12.78 2.87
CA ASP A 95 16.95 -12.70 3.68
C ASP A 95 18.26 -12.70 2.86
N LYS A 96 18.21 -12.95 1.55
CA LYS A 96 19.36 -12.92 0.64
C LYS A 96 19.46 -11.64 -0.17
N MET A 97 18.46 -10.75 -0.13
CA MET A 97 18.36 -9.68 -1.11
C MET A 97 19.43 -8.59 -0.94
N VAL A 98 19.53 -7.97 0.23
CA VAL A 98 20.54 -6.93 0.50
C VAL A 98 21.97 -7.48 0.58
N LYS A 99 22.15 -8.80 0.77
CA LYS A 99 23.48 -9.44 0.74
C LYS A 99 24.17 -9.29 -0.64
N HIS A 100 23.39 -9.12 -1.69
CA HIS A 100 23.89 -8.85 -3.04
C HIS A 100 23.90 -7.35 -3.31
N ARG A 101 24.96 -6.87 -3.98
CA ARG A 101 25.08 -5.46 -4.38
C ARG A 101 23.83 -4.97 -5.10
N ILE A 102 23.27 -3.85 -4.63
CA ILE A 102 22.16 -3.17 -5.29
C ILE A 102 22.71 -2.34 -6.45
N THR A 103 22.17 -2.58 -7.64
CA THR A 103 22.50 -1.89 -8.88
C THR A 103 21.77 -0.55 -9.00
N ASP A 104 22.26 0.32 -9.86
CA ASP A 104 21.66 1.64 -10.08
C ASP A 104 20.23 1.54 -10.62
N ALA A 105 19.96 0.57 -11.49
CA ALA A 105 18.62 0.30 -12.03
C ALA A 105 17.64 -0.17 -10.93
N GLU A 106 18.11 -0.98 -9.98
CA GLU A 106 17.32 -1.39 -8.82
C GLU A 106 17.00 -0.20 -7.91
N TYR A 107 17.98 0.67 -7.63
CA TYR A 107 17.71 1.89 -6.87
C TYR A 107 16.66 2.77 -7.55
N SER A 108 16.73 2.97 -8.87
CA SER A 108 15.70 3.73 -9.60
C SER A 108 14.30 3.16 -9.39
N LYS A 109 14.15 1.83 -9.39
CA LYS A 109 12.88 1.16 -9.10
C LYS A 109 12.48 1.29 -7.63
N LEU A 110 13.43 1.19 -6.68
CA LEU A 110 13.18 1.39 -5.25
C LEU A 110 12.67 2.82 -4.98
N PHE A 111 13.27 3.85 -5.59
CA PHE A 111 12.79 5.23 -5.48
C PHE A 111 11.35 5.38 -5.97
N ALA A 112 11.02 4.82 -7.13
CA ALA A 112 9.68 4.88 -7.68
C ALA A 112 8.66 4.20 -6.76
N ARG A 113 8.97 2.99 -6.29
CA ARG A 113 8.10 2.21 -5.40
C ARG A 113 7.95 2.82 -4.01
N ALA A 114 9.01 3.36 -3.43
CA ALA A 114 8.94 4.07 -2.15
C ALA A 114 7.95 5.24 -2.22
N ARG A 115 7.95 5.99 -3.34
CA ARG A 115 7.03 7.09 -3.57
C ARG A 115 5.56 6.65 -3.66
N ILE A 116 5.30 5.49 -4.25
CA ILE A 116 3.96 4.89 -4.33
C ILE A 116 3.52 4.39 -2.95
N CYS A 117 4.41 3.67 -2.25
CA CYS A 117 4.18 3.22 -0.88
C CYS A 117 3.82 4.39 0.04
N ASP A 118 4.56 5.50 0.00
CA ASP A 118 4.28 6.68 0.83
C ASP A 118 2.89 7.26 0.57
N LYS A 119 2.49 7.35 -0.71
CA LYS A 119 1.15 7.82 -1.08
C LYS A 119 0.07 6.86 -0.57
N LEU A 120 0.21 5.56 -0.84
CA LEU A 120 -0.75 4.55 -0.39
C LEU A 120 -0.82 4.45 1.14
N GLU A 121 0.30 4.62 1.84
CA GLU A 121 0.36 4.62 3.30
C GLU A 121 -0.44 5.78 3.89
N VAL A 122 -0.36 6.97 3.28
CA VAL A 122 -1.19 8.11 3.67
C VAL A 122 -2.68 7.80 3.44
N VAL A 123 -3.05 7.18 2.32
CA VAL A 123 -4.44 6.79 2.05
C VAL A 123 -4.92 5.73 3.05
N TYR A 124 -4.08 4.74 3.35
CA TYR A 124 -4.37 3.70 4.33
C TYR A 124 -4.54 4.27 5.74
N SER A 125 -3.66 5.20 6.14
CA SER A 125 -3.76 5.94 7.41
C SER A 125 -5.06 6.75 7.49
N ARG A 126 -5.51 7.38 6.39
CA ARG A 126 -6.81 8.08 6.35
C ARG A 126 -7.99 7.15 6.60
N TRP A 127 -7.87 5.91 6.12
CA TRP A 127 -8.91 4.91 6.24
C TRP A 127 -9.06 4.40 7.68
N TYR A 128 -7.95 4.06 8.33
CA TYR A 128 -7.97 3.36 9.61
C TYR A 128 -7.64 4.22 10.83
N LYS A 129 -6.81 5.27 10.72
CA LYS A 129 -6.38 6.09 11.87
C LYS A 129 -7.18 7.39 11.98
N ASP A 130 -7.00 8.29 11.02
CA ASP A 130 -7.65 9.60 11.01
C ASP A 130 -7.84 10.09 9.57
N ARG A 131 -9.08 10.40 9.20
CA ARG A 131 -9.44 10.89 7.87
C ARG A 131 -8.86 12.26 7.53
N LEU A 132 -8.55 13.06 8.54
CA LEU A 132 -7.93 14.37 8.35
C LEU A 132 -6.42 14.29 8.18
N THR A 133 -5.84 13.07 8.20
CA THR A 133 -4.46 12.83 7.83
C THR A 133 -4.19 13.47 6.46
N ASP A 134 -3.42 14.57 6.43
CA ASP A 134 -3.13 15.26 5.18
C ASP A 134 -1.96 14.58 4.46
N ARG A 135 -0.73 15.05 4.66
CA ARG A 135 0.45 14.59 3.89
C ARG A 135 1.30 13.53 4.58
N LYS A 136 1.11 13.32 5.89
CA LYS A 136 1.97 12.44 6.69
C LYS A 136 1.14 11.37 7.38
N SER A 137 1.43 10.11 7.08
CA SER A 137 0.80 8.95 7.71
C SER A 137 0.93 8.97 9.23
N LEU A 138 -0.12 8.50 9.90
CA LEU A 138 -0.23 8.31 11.35
C LEU A 138 -0.07 6.83 11.76
N LEU A 139 0.35 5.96 10.85
CA LEU A 139 0.73 4.60 11.20
C LEU A 139 1.93 4.63 12.15
N ALA A 140 1.88 3.82 13.20
CA ALA A 140 3.02 3.60 14.07
C ALA A 140 4.17 2.92 13.29
N PRO A 141 5.44 3.04 13.73
CA PRO A 141 6.59 2.49 12.98
C PRO A 141 6.45 1.01 12.60
N ALA A 142 5.93 0.17 13.50
CA ALA A 142 5.68 -1.25 13.24
C ALA A 142 4.56 -1.46 12.19
N GLU A 143 3.48 -0.69 12.27
CA GLU A 143 2.36 -0.75 11.32
C GLU A 143 2.79 -0.29 9.93
N ARG A 144 3.57 0.80 9.85
CA ARG A 144 4.18 1.30 8.61
C ARG A 144 5.05 0.23 7.96
N LYS A 145 5.95 -0.39 8.74
CA LYS A 145 6.83 -1.45 8.24
C LYS A 145 6.01 -2.61 7.67
N ALA A 146 5.07 -3.14 8.44
CA ALA A 146 4.20 -4.24 8.01
C ALA A 146 3.40 -3.89 6.74
N PHE A 147 2.82 -2.69 6.68
CA PHE A 147 2.09 -2.20 5.51
C PHE A 147 2.98 -2.14 4.27
N ARG A 148 4.16 -1.49 4.37
CA ARG A 148 5.09 -1.36 3.24
C ARG A 148 5.59 -2.73 2.75
N MET A 149 5.91 -3.65 3.66
CA MET A 149 6.25 -5.03 3.28
C MET A 149 5.09 -5.69 2.52
N CYS A 150 3.84 -5.54 2.98
CA CYS A 150 2.68 -6.07 2.27
C CYS A 150 2.55 -5.48 0.85
N ILE A 151 2.72 -4.16 0.67
CA ILE A 151 2.69 -3.54 -0.66
C ILE A 151 3.76 -4.14 -1.58
N HIS A 152 4.98 -4.35 -1.08
CA HIS A 152 6.04 -4.98 -1.88
C HIS A 152 5.80 -6.46 -2.20
N ARG A 153 5.21 -7.21 -1.28
CA ARG A 153 4.78 -8.59 -1.52
C ARG A 153 3.60 -8.66 -2.48
N LEU A 154 2.72 -7.67 -2.48
CA LEU A 154 1.66 -7.55 -3.49
C LEU A 154 2.23 -7.30 -4.88
N TRP A 155 3.23 -6.44 -5.04
CA TRP A 155 3.93 -6.33 -6.33
C TRP A 155 4.51 -7.67 -6.81
N LEU A 156 5.04 -8.48 -5.91
CA LEU A 156 5.51 -9.82 -6.25
C LEU A 156 4.35 -10.71 -6.70
N LEU A 157 3.26 -10.77 -5.93
CA LEU A 157 2.08 -11.57 -6.27
C LEU A 157 1.48 -11.14 -7.63
N SER A 158 1.37 -9.84 -7.88
CA SER A 158 0.95 -9.27 -9.16
C SER A 158 1.84 -9.72 -10.31
N SER A 159 3.16 -9.81 -10.10
CA SER A 159 4.09 -10.26 -11.15
C SER A 159 3.89 -11.72 -11.57
N PHE A 160 3.39 -12.58 -10.67
CA PHE A 160 3.03 -13.95 -11.03
C PHE A 160 1.66 -14.05 -11.71
N ALA A 161 0.71 -13.17 -11.34
CA ALA A 161 -0.66 -13.18 -11.82
C ALA A 161 -0.91 -12.30 -13.07
N GLY A 162 0.04 -11.43 -13.42
CA GLY A 162 0.01 -10.60 -14.62
C GLY A 162 0.24 -11.39 -15.90
N SER A 163 -0.11 -10.81 -17.06
CA SER A 163 -0.01 -11.48 -18.37
C SER A 163 1.38 -12.04 -18.71
N ASP A 164 2.43 -11.41 -18.17
CA ASP A 164 3.82 -11.79 -18.44
C ASP A 164 4.38 -12.75 -17.37
N GLY A 165 3.53 -13.24 -16.45
CA GLY A 165 3.90 -14.12 -15.37
C GLY A 165 4.28 -15.52 -15.89
N ILE A 166 5.52 -15.95 -15.60
CA ILE A 166 6.01 -17.30 -15.95
C ILE A 166 5.20 -18.44 -15.32
N ALA A 167 4.45 -18.14 -14.26
CA ALA A 167 3.62 -19.08 -13.53
C ALA A 167 2.11 -18.81 -13.73
N LEU A 168 1.72 -18.00 -14.74
CA LEU A 168 0.36 -17.48 -14.88
C LEU A 168 -0.73 -18.57 -14.89
N ASP A 169 -0.51 -19.67 -15.61
CA ASP A 169 -1.49 -20.76 -15.64
C ASP A 169 -1.42 -21.63 -14.37
N ALA A 170 -0.20 -21.91 -13.90
CA ALA A 170 0.01 -22.76 -12.74
C ALA A 170 -0.50 -22.12 -11.44
N ILE A 171 -0.44 -20.79 -11.32
CA ILE A 171 -0.89 -20.04 -10.15
C ILE A 171 -2.43 -20.02 -10.00
N ARG A 172 -3.18 -20.58 -10.97
CA ARG A 172 -4.61 -20.91 -10.78
C ARG A 172 -4.80 -22.02 -9.74
N ASP A 173 -3.84 -22.91 -9.60
CA ASP A 173 -3.85 -23.95 -8.56
C ASP A 173 -3.41 -23.35 -7.20
N ARG A 174 -4.23 -23.59 -6.18
CA ARG A 174 -3.95 -23.16 -4.80
C ARG A 174 -2.66 -23.80 -4.26
N VAL A 175 -2.37 -25.05 -4.59
CA VAL A 175 -1.17 -25.74 -4.11
C VAL A 175 0.08 -25.06 -4.66
N VAL A 176 0.06 -24.70 -5.94
CA VAL A 176 1.17 -23.96 -6.58
C VAL A 176 1.29 -22.55 -5.97
N ARG A 177 0.19 -21.82 -5.79
CA ARG A 177 0.21 -20.51 -5.10
C ARG A 177 0.85 -20.58 -3.74
N GLN A 178 0.49 -21.61 -2.99
CA GLN A 178 1.00 -21.80 -1.65
C GLN A 178 2.50 -22.04 -1.66
N GLN A 179 2.99 -22.98 -2.46
CA GLN A 179 4.41 -23.29 -2.56
C GLN A 179 5.23 -22.14 -3.12
N LEU A 180 4.74 -21.48 -4.18
CA LEU A 180 5.45 -20.40 -4.87
C LEU A 180 5.53 -19.11 -4.05
N PHE A 181 4.52 -18.85 -3.22
CA PHE A 181 4.36 -17.55 -2.59
C PHE A 181 4.06 -17.64 -1.08
N TYR A 182 2.96 -18.27 -0.67
CA TYR A 182 2.51 -18.19 0.74
C TYR A 182 3.41 -18.92 1.75
N ASP A 183 4.10 -19.98 1.34
CA ASP A 183 5.00 -20.75 2.21
C ASP A 183 6.26 -19.98 2.61
N SER A 184 6.61 -18.94 1.86
CA SER A 184 7.67 -18.00 2.25
C SER A 184 7.29 -17.08 3.42
N TYR A 185 6.03 -17.11 3.89
CA TYR A 185 5.47 -16.10 4.79
C TYR A 185 4.79 -16.70 6.02
N SER A 186 4.90 -15.99 7.16
CA SER A 186 4.18 -16.37 8.37
C SER A 186 2.66 -16.22 8.19
N SER A 187 1.87 -16.87 9.03
CA SER A 187 0.40 -16.75 8.96
C SER A 187 -0.07 -15.32 9.22
N GLN A 188 0.67 -14.57 10.05
CA GLN A 188 0.45 -13.15 10.30
C GLN A 188 0.70 -12.30 9.05
N ASP A 189 1.76 -12.59 8.30
CA ASP A 189 2.08 -11.90 7.05
C ASP A 189 1.03 -12.15 5.97
N VAL A 190 0.58 -13.40 5.82
CA VAL A 190 -0.50 -13.76 4.88
C VAL A 190 -1.79 -13.05 5.28
N TYR A 191 -2.11 -12.99 6.56
CA TYR A 191 -3.27 -12.24 7.05
C TYR A 191 -3.19 -10.76 6.70
N TYR A 192 -2.04 -10.12 6.95
CA TYR A 192 -1.83 -8.72 6.59
C TYR A 192 -1.97 -8.50 5.09
N LEU A 193 -1.42 -9.38 4.26
CA LEU A 193 -1.52 -9.29 2.81
C LEU A 193 -2.98 -9.29 2.35
N HIS A 194 -3.77 -10.26 2.78
CA HIS A 194 -5.20 -10.35 2.41
C HIS A 194 -6.02 -9.18 2.98
N SER A 195 -5.67 -8.68 4.17
CA SER A 195 -6.30 -7.49 4.75
C SER A 195 -6.02 -6.24 3.91
N VAL A 196 -4.80 -6.08 3.39
CA VAL A 196 -4.44 -4.97 2.50
C VAL A 196 -5.14 -5.11 1.15
N VAL A 197 -5.28 -6.33 0.59
CA VAL A 197 -6.06 -6.55 -0.64
C VAL A 197 -7.54 -6.21 -0.45
N ASP A 198 -8.13 -6.60 0.68
CA ASP A 198 -9.52 -6.26 0.98
C ASP A 198 -9.70 -4.73 1.07
N TRP A 199 -8.76 -4.03 1.71
CA TRP A 199 -8.72 -2.57 1.71
C TRP A 199 -8.57 -1.97 0.29
N MET A 200 -7.66 -2.49 -0.54
CA MET A 200 -7.49 -2.01 -1.92
C MET A 200 -8.78 -2.16 -2.74
N ARG A 201 -9.45 -3.31 -2.61
CA ARG A 201 -10.75 -3.55 -3.25
C ARG A 201 -11.81 -2.55 -2.78
N GLU A 202 -11.88 -2.29 -1.47
CA GLU A 202 -12.80 -1.28 -0.93
C GLU A 202 -12.48 0.12 -1.47
N LEU A 203 -11.20 0.51 -1.48
CA LEU A 203 -10.74 1.79 -1.98
C LEU A 203 -11.10 1.99 -3.46
N VAL A 204 -10.86 0.97 -4.29
CA VAL A 204 -11.23 0.98 -5.71
C VAL A 204 -12.75 1.05 -5.87
N GLY A 205 -13.50 0.27 -5.09
CA GLY A 205 -14.96 0.29 -5.09
C GLY A 205 -15.54 1.67 -4.78
N GLU A 206 -14.89 2.46 -3.92
CA GLU A 206 -15.31 3.85 -3.65
C GLU A 206 -15.03 4.82 -4.79
N CYS A 207 -14.11 4.48 -5.70
CA CYS A 207 -13.73 5.32 -6.83
C CYS A 207 -14.60 5.06 -8.07
N LEU A 208 -15.30 3.92 -8.11
CA LEU A 208 -16.19 3.52 -9.20
C LEU A 208 -17.54 4.24 -9.14
N THR A 209 -18.13 4.48 -10.31
CA THR A 209 -19.54 4.87 -10.37
C THR A 209 -20.46 3.68 -10.06
N PRO A 210 -21.72 3.89 -9.63
CA PRO A 210 -22.64 2.77 -9.39
C PRO A 210 -22.85 1.87 -10.60
N SER A 211 -22.84 2.44 -11.82
CA SER A 211 -22.92 1.66 -13.06
C SER A 211 -21.69 0.81 -13.30
N ASP A 212 -20.49 1.36 -13.09
CA ASP A 212 -19.24 0.62 -13.27
C ASP A 212 -19.12 -0.48 -12.21
N TYR A 213 -19.48 -0.19 -10.97
CA TYR A 213 -19.43 -1.16 -9.88
C TYR A 213 -20.36 -2.35 -10.14
N ALA A 214 -21.55 -2.11 -10.70
CA ALA A 214 -22.49 -3.18 -11.05
C ALA A 214 -22.05 -3.98 -12.30
N ALA A 215 -21.24 -3.38 -13.17
CA ALA A 215 -20.76 -4.01 -14.41
C ALA A 215 -19.42 -4.73 -14.24
N LEU A 216 -18.62 -4.37 -13.23
CA LEU A 216 -17.27 -4.90 -13.04
C LEU A 216 -17.26 -6.07 -12.05
N ASP A 217 -17.19 -7.27 -12.61
CA ASP A 217 -16.87 -8.47 -11.85
C ASP A 217 -15.37 -8.52 -11.48
N PHE A 218 -15.03 -9.38 -10.51
CA PHE A 218 -13.65 -9.71 -10.14
C PHE A 218 -12.77 -8.54 -9.64
N ILE A 219 -13.36 -7.46 -9.09
CA ILE A 219 -12.59 -6.26 -8.63
C ILE A 219 -11.42 -6.64 -7.72
N ARG A 220 -11.62 -7.59 -6.80
CA ARG A 220 -10.57 -8.03 -5.87
C ARG A 220 -9.41 -8.69 -6.63
N MET A 221 -9.70 -9.53 -7.62
CA MET A 221 -8.68 -10.16 -8.44
C MET A 221 -7.96 -9.14 -9.33
N LYS A 222 -8.69 -8.18 -9.92
CA LYS A 222 -8.09 -7.06 -10.66
C LYS A 222 -7.14 -6.23 -9.80
N CYS A 223 -7.43 -6.02 -8.51
CA CYS A 223 -6.49 -5.38 -7.59
C CYS A 223 -5.22 -6.20 -7.36
N ILE A 224 -5.33 -7.54 -7.29
CA ILE A 224 -4.18 -8.43 -7.16
C ILE A 224 -3.33 -8.43 -8.43
N VAL A 225 -3.95 -8.58 -9.60
CA VAL A 225 -3.26 -8.66 -10.90
C VAL A 225 -2.62 -7.31 -11.27
N GLY A 226 -3.38 -6.21 -11.16
CA GLY A 226 -2.90 -4.86 -11.46
C GLY A 226 -1.94 -4.31 -10.41
N GLY A 227 -2.03 -4.81 -9.19
CA GLY A 227 -1.13 -4.45 -8.10
C GLY A 227 -1.28 -3.02 -7.58
N PRO A 228 -0.33 -2.60 -6.71
CA PRO A 228 -0.39 -1.31 -6.04
C PRO A 228 -0.40 -0.08 -6.97
N ASP A 229 0.26 -0.13 -8.15
CA ASP A 229 0.30 0.99 -9.09
C ASP A 229 -1.10 1.32 -9.61
N VAL A 230 -1.82 0.30 -10.09
CA VAL A 230 -3.17 0.43 -10.63
C VAL A 230 -4.14 0.96 -9.58
N VAL A 231 -4.04 0.47 -8.33
CA VAL A 231 -4.89 0.95 -7.23
C VAL A 231 -4.63 2.43 -6.93
N LEU A 232 -3.36 2.85 -6.92
CA LEU A 232 -3.03 4.26 -6.71
C LEU A 232 -3.51 5.12 -7.88
N GLU A 233 -3.33 4.66 -9.13
CA GLU A 233 -3.81 5.36 -10.32
C GLU A 233 -5.32 5.59 -10.29
N ILE A 234 -6.09 4.56 -9.96
CA ILE A 234 -7.55 4.66 -9.79
C ILE A 234 -7.91 5.68 -8.71
N TYR A 235 -7.18 5.69 -7.59
CA TYR A 235 -7.40 6.65 -6.51
C TYR A 235 -7.07 8.09 -6.92
N GLU A 236 -6.01 8.30 -7.70
CA GLU A 236 -5.59 9.63 -8.18
C GLU A 236 -6.48 10.12 -9.33
N TYR A 237 -7.02 9.22 -10.16
CA TYR A 237 -7.81 9.50 -11.36
C TYR A 237 -9.14 8.71 -11.40
N PRO A 238 -10.04 8.92 -10.43
CA PRO A 238 -11.26 8.11 -10.27
C PRO A 238 -12.22 8.17 -11.46
N LEU A 239 -12.18 9.24 -12.27
CA LEU A 239 -12.98 9.33 -13.50
C LEU A 239 -12.57 8.33 -14.59
N GLN A 240 -11.37 7.75 -14.49
CA GLN A 240 -10.85 6.76 -15.44
C GLN A 240 -10.88 5.34 -14.85
N SER A 241 -11.41 5.18 -13.63
CA SER A 241 -11.32 3.95 -12.84
C SER A 241 -11.85 2.70 -13.56
N GLY A 242 -13.01 2.80 -14.22
CA GLY A 242 -13.57 1.71 -15.02
C GLY A 242 -12.65 1.28 -16.16
N ALA A 243 -12.17 2.23 -16.96
CA ALA A 243 -11.27 1.97 -18.08
C ALA A 243 -9.92 1.39 -17.61
N THR A 244 -9.34 1.92 -16.53
CA THR A 244 -8.10 1.39 -15.94
C THR A 244 -8.29 -0.07 -15.49
N LEU A 245 -9.41 -0.41 -14.86
CA LEU A 245 -9.70 -1.78 -14.40
C LEU A 245 -9.97 -2.77 -15.54
N GLU A 246 -10.60 -2.33 -16.64
CA GLU A 246 -10.81 -3.16 -17.83
C GLU A 246 -9.52 -3.50 -18.56
N GLN A 247 -8.52 -2.63 -18.45
CA GLN A 247 -7.23 -2.80 -19.12
C GLN A 247 -6.23 -3.66 -18.34
N VAL A 248 -6.54 -4.08 -17.10
CA VAL A 248 -5.65 -4.92 -16.29
C VAL A 248 -5.46 -6.28 -16.98
N PRO A 249 -4.26 -6.60 -17.49
CA PRO A 249 -4.02 -7.83 -18.22
C PRO A 249 -3.56 -8.95 -17.28
N GLY A 250 -3.96 -10.19 -17.56
CA GLY A 250 -3.55 -11.37 -16.79
C GLY A 250 -4.73 -12.12 -16.20
N LEU A 251 -4.53 -12.67 -15.00
CA LEU A 251 -5.42 -13.64 -14.37
C LEU A 251 -6.69 -13.07 -13.72
N VAL A 252 -7.32 -12.09 -14.36
CA VAL A 252 -8.40 -11.30 -13.75
C VAL A 252 -9.69 -12.09 -13.53
N ASP A 253 -9.89 -13.20 -14.25
CA ASP A 253 -11.12 -14.01 -14.25
C ASP A 253 -10.98 -15.35 -13.50
N ALA A 254 -9.83 -15.63 -12.89
CA ALA A 254 -9.59 -16.94 -12.27
C ALA A 254 -10.40 -17.20 -11.01
N ASP A 255 -10.75 -16.16 -10.26
CA ASP A 255 -11.45 -16.27 -8.98
C ASP A 255 -12.19 -14.96 -8.68
N ASP A 256 -13.52 -15.00 -8.59
CA ASP A 256 -14.39 -13.84 -8.32
C ASP A 256 -14.15 -13.25 -6.93
N ARG A 257 -13.69 -14.08 -6.00
CA ARG A 257 -13.27 -13.71 -4.65
C ARG A 257 -11.76 -13.42 -4.58
N GLY A 258 -11.04 -13.50 -5.70
CA GLY A 258 -9.62 -13.18 -5.82
C GLY A 258 -8.70 -13.98 -4.90
N TRP A 259 -8.97 -15.25 -4.66
CA TRP A 259 -8.23 -16.10 -3.69
C TRP A 259 -8.50 -15.75 -2.23
N LYS A 260 -9.64 -15.13 -1.91
CA LYS A 260 -9.99 -14.83 -0.52
C LYS A 260 -10.00 -16.07 0.38
N ASP A 261 -10.30 -17.24 -0.18
CA ASP A 261 -10.38 -18.48 0.59
C ASP A 261 -9.02 -19.11 0.90
N ASP A 262 -7.93 -18.67 0.25
CA ASP A 262 -6.58 -19.18 0.49
C ASP A 262 -6.13 -18.95 1.94
N ILE A 263 -6.48 -17.80 2.54
CA ILE A 263 -6.12 -17.49 3.92
C ILE A 263 -6.67 -18.53 4.92
N ARG A 264 -7.92 -18.96 4.70
CA ARG A 264 -8.57 -19.95 5.56
C ARG A 264 -7.88 -21.29 5.42
N HIS A 265 -7.59 -21.70 4.18
CA HIS A 265 -6.88 -22.94 3.92
C HIS A 265 -5.51 -22.98 4.60
N ILE A 266 -4.75 -21.87 4.50
CA ILE A 266 -3.44 -21.73 5.13
C ILE A 266 -3.54 -21.82 6.66
N PHE A 267 -4.57 -21.22 7.27
CA PHE A 267 -4.80 -21.34 8.70
C PHE A 267 -5.16 -22.76 9.13
N GLU A 268 -5.97 -23.47 8.35
CA GLU A 268 -6.34 -24.87 8.61
C GLU A 268 -5.12 -25.79 8.49
N GLU A 269 -4.32 -25.66 7.42
CA GLU A 269 -3.12 -26.48 7.21
C GLU A 269 -2.08 -26.26 8.30
N ARG A 270 -1.89 -25.00 8.71
CA ARG A 270 -0.97 -24.64 9.80
C ARG A 270 -1.54 -24.92 11.20
N LYS A 271 -2.70 -25.59 11.28
CA LYS A 271 -3.38 -25.99 12.53
C LYS A 271 -3.72 -24.81 13.45
N LEU A 272 -3.97 -23.65 12.87
CA LEU A 272 -4.38 -22.44 13.58
C LEU A 272 -5.89 -22.32 13.70
N LEU A 273 -6.63 -22.96 12.79
CA LEU A 273 -8.09 -23.13 12.84
C LEU A 273 -8.45 -24.60 12.68
N SER A 274 -9.57 -24.99 13.31
CA SER A 274 -10.22 -26.26 12.99
C SER A 274 -10.90 -26.15 11.61
N PRO A 275 -10.97 -27.23 10.81
CA PRO A 275 -11.78 -27.26 9.60
C PRO A 275 -13.27 -26.93 9.86
N SER A 276 -13.74 -27.17 11.09
CA SER A 276 -15.10 -26.85 11.54
C SER A 276 -15.30 -25.42 12.03
N ALA A 277 -14.27 -24.57 11.98
CA ALA A 277 -14.34 -23.17 12.37
C ALA A 277 -15.41 -22.41 11.56
N PRO A 278 -16.17 -21.47 12.16
CA PRO A 278 -17.06 -20.60 11.42
C PRO A 278 -16.35 -19.83 10.30
N VAL A 279 -17.08 -19.52 9.23
CA VAL A 279 -16.57 -18.68 8.15
C VAL A 279 -16.21 -17.29 8.68
N GLY A 280 -14.97 -16.87 8.45
CA GLY A 280 -14.45 -15.58 8.92
C GLY A 280 -13.86 -15.60 10.32
N GLU A 281 -13.75 -16.77 10.97
CA GLU A 281 -12.98 -16.89 12.22
C GLU A 281 -11.51 -16.55 11.96
N ILE A 282 -10.92 -15.72 12.83
CA ILE A 282 -9.51 -15.34 12.80
C ILE A 282 -8.85 -15.96 14.03
N PRO A 283 -7.71 -16.66 13.88
CA PRO A 283 -7.01 -17.23 15.03
C PRO A 283 -6.67 -16.16 16.08
N SER A 284 -6.80 -16.49 17.36
CA SER A 284 -6.63 -15.53 18.47
C SER A 284 -5.25 -14.86 18.56
N HIS A 285 -4.21 -15.48 18.00
CA HIS A 285 -2.85 -14.95 17.97
C HIS A 285 -2.55 -14.10 16.73
N VAL A 286 -3.46 -14.06 15.75
CA VAL A 286 -3.34 -13.20 14.58
C VAL A 286 -3.89 -11.82 14.94
N VAL A 287 -3.03 -10.81 14.86
CA VAL A 287 -3.34 -9.43 15.24
C VAL A 287 -3.68 -8.61 13.98
N PRO A 288 -4.60 -7.64 14.05
CA PRO A 288 -4.82 -6.68 12.96
C PRO A 288 -3.59 -5.82 12.65
N LEU A 289 -3.40 -5.45 11.38
CA LEU A 289 -2.26 -4.62 10.96
C LEU A 289 -2.27 -3.27 11.67
N VAL A 290 -3.46 -2.70 11.82
CA VAL A 290 -3.70 -1.46 12.57
C VAL A 290 -4.36 -1.82 13.89
N VAL A 291 -3.63 -1.59 14.98
CA VAL A 291 -4.21 -1.69 16.33
C VAL A 291 -4.81 -0.33 16.65
N LEU A 292 -6.14 -0.30 16.78
CA LEU A 292 -6.83 0.89 17.28
C LEU A 292 -6.72 0.88 18.81
N PRO A 293 -6.44 2.02 19.46
CA PRO A 293 -6.50 2.09 20.91
C PRO A 293 -7.88 1.61 21.36
N GLU A 294 -7.92 0.78 22.41
CA GLU A 294 -9.15 0.47 23.12
C GLU A 294 -9.81 1.80 23.48
N ALA A 295 -11.06 1.97 23.04
CA ALA A 295 -11.70 3.26 22.96
C ALA A 295 -11.66 4.02 24.30
N SER A 296 -10.79 5.04 24.43
CA SER A 296 -11.16 6.18 25.26
C SER A 296 -12.30 6.87 24.52
N VAL A 297 -13.49 6.77 25.10
CA VAL A 297 -14.73 7.40 24.67
C VAL A 297 -14.54 8.92 24.56
N LEU A 298 -13.98 9.40 23.44
CA LEU A 298 -13.98 10.81 23.09
C LEU A 298 -15.09 11.01 22.06
N GLU A 299 -16.31 11.13 22.59
CA GLU A 299 -17.42 11.73 21.87
C GLU A 299 -17.17 13.22 21.68
N CYS A 300 -17.43 13.73 20.47
CA CYS A 300 -17.58 15.16 20.27
C CYS A 300 -18.78 15.66 21.11
N SER A 301 -18.54 16.62 22.01
CA SER A 301 -19.54 17.18 22.93
C SER A 301 -20.69 17.94 22.27
N HIS A 302 -20.67 18.11 20.93
CA HIS A 302 -21.67 18.87 20.19
C HIS A 302 -22.50 18.02 19.21
N CYS A 303 -22.02 16.82 18.80
CA CYS A 303 -22.71 15.95 17.83
C CYS A 303 -22.66 14.44 18.16
N HIS A 304 -22.03 14.03 19.27
CA HIS A 304 -22.10 12.69 19.87
C HIS A 304 -21.77 11.45 19.01
N THR A 305 -21.05 11.54 17.87
CA THR A 305 -20.54 10.38 17.10
C THR A 305 -19.06 10.65 16.68
N ARG A 306 -17.98 9.86 16.91
CA ARG A 306 -17.56 8.44 17.16
C ARG A 306 -17.08 7.67 15.92
N ARG A 307 -15.78 7.28 15.88
CA ARG A 307 -15.09 6.53 14.80
C ARG A 307 -15.25 7.19 13.41
N GLY A 308 -14.43 6.81 12.43
CA GLY A 308 -14.62 7.30 11.06
C GLY A 308 -15.95 6.81 10.48
N VAL A 309 -17.06 7.52 10.71
CA VAL A 309 -18.37 7.24 10.08
C VAL A 309 -18.36 7.70 8.64
N ARG A 310 -18.45 6.76 7.69
CA ARG A 310 -18.51 7.02 6.23
C ARG A 310 -19.56 8.11 5.94
N LEU A 311 -19.11 9.33 5.60
CA LEU A 311 -19.99 10.44 5.25
C LEU A 311 -20.35 10.44 3.75
N TRP A 312 -19.75 9.52 2.98
CA TRP A 312 -19.86 9.49 1.54
C TRP A 312 -20.84 8.39 1.14
N ASN A 313 -21.83 8.82 0.39
CA ASN A 313 -22.79 8.01 -0.32
C ASN A 313 -22.73 8.41 -1.81
N GLU A 314 -23.42 7.67 -2.67
CA GLU A 314 -23.46 7.91 -4.12
C GLU A 314 -23.79 9.37 -4.48
N THR A 315 -24.46 10.11 -3.59
CA THR A 315 -24.86 11.50 -3.80
C THR A 315 -23.82 12.55 -3.44
N SER A 316 -22.79 12.23 -2.65
CA SER A 316 -21.76 13.19 -2.20
C SER A 316 -20.38 12.98 -2.83
N MET A 317 -20.15 11.84 -3.50
CA MET A 317 -18.91 11.50 -4.20
C MET A 317 -18.53 12.53 -5.31
N PRO A 318 -19.45 12.98 -6.19
CA PRO A 318 -19.10 13.92 -7.27
C PRO A 318 -18.59 15.29 -6.79
N PHE A 319 -19.01 15.73 -5.61
CA PHE A 319 -18.58 17.02 -5.03
C PHE A 319 -17.15 16.99 -4.49
N LEU A 320 -16.63 15.82 -4.11
CA LEU A 320 -15.24 15.69 -3.70
C LEU A 320 -14.28 15.61 -4.88
N LEU A 321 -14.70 14.97 -5.97
CA LEU A 321 -13.92 14.94 -7.21
C LEU A 321 -13.75 16.35 -7.79
N SER A 322 -14.77 17.20 -7.69
CA SER A 322 -14.68 18.60 -8.12
C SER A 322 -13.81 19.46 -7.19
N VAL A 323 -13.84 19.22 -5.87
CA VAL A 323 -12.98 19.93 -4.90
C VAL A 323 -11.51 19.50 -4.99
N ARG A 324 -11.23 18.25 -5.37
CA ARG A 324 -9.85 17.77 -5.62
C ARG A 324 -9.31 18.26 -6.96
N SER A 325 -10.13 18.31 -8.01
CA SER A 325 -9.79 18.88 -9.32
C SER A 325 -9.47 20.39 -9.24
N THR A 326 -10.19 21.14 -8.42
CA THR A 326 -9.98 22.59 -8.26
C THR A 326 -8.75 22.96 -7.44
N ARG A 327 -8.16 22.06 -6.64
CA ARG A 327 -6.88 22.35 -5.95
C ARG A 327 -5.67 22.42 -6.89
N ALA A 328 -5.82 22.05 -8.16
CA ALA A 328 -4.83 22.30 -9.20
C ALA A 328 -4.86 23.76 -9.74
N HIS A 329 -5.88 24.57 -9.39
CA HIS A 329 -6.00 25.96 -9.83
C HIS A 329 -6.22 26.92 -8.64
N CYS A 330 -5.20 27.75 -8.40
CA CYS A 330 -5.14 29.02 -7.64
C CYS A 330 -6.30 29.41 -6.67
N PRO A 331 -6.03 29.71 -5.38
CA PRO A 331 -7.05 29.96 -4.36
C PRO A 331 -7.51 31.44 -4.31
N LEU A 332 -8.12 31.94 -5.38
CA LEU A 332 -8.74 33.28 -5.38
C LEU A 332 -10.05 33.29 -6.17
N GLN A 333 -11.04 32.47 -5.79
CA GLN A 333 -12.44 32.70 -6.23
C GLN A 333 -13.53 31.98 -5.42
N ILE A 334 -13.25 31.40 -4.25
CA ILE A 334 -14.27 30.74 -3.39
C ILE A 334 -14.94 31.76 -2.43
N GLY A 335 -15.02 33.03 -2.85
CA GLY A 335 -15.60 34.12 -2.04
C GLY A 335 -17.09 34.38 -2.26
N SER A 336 -17.69 33.90 -3.34
CA SER A 336 -19.03 34.39 -3.75
C SER A 336 -20.16 33.35 -3.78
N MET A 337 -19.91 32.05 -3.61
CA MET A 337 -20.98 31.03 -3.69
C MET A 337 -21.59 30.60 -2.35
N TYR A 338 -21.01 30.97 -1.20
CA TYR A 338 -21.48 30.52 0.12
C TYR A 338 -22.54 31.40 0.82
N ARG A 339 -23.24 32.29 0.09
CA ARG A 339 -24.27 33.18 0.69
C ARG A 339 -25.73 32.91 0.30
N ALA A 340 -26.03 31.85 -0.44
CA ALA A 340 -27.41 31.57 -0.83
C ALA A 340 -27.74 30.07 -0.79
N ASN A 341 -27.81 29.49 0.41
CA ASN A 341 -28.74 28.36 0.72
C ASN A 341 -28.66 27.90 2.19
N ILE A 342 -28.66 28.84 3.12
CA ILE A 342 -29.07 28.54 4.50
C ILE A 342 -30.47 29.13 4.64
N ASN A 343 -31.47 28.36 4.23
CA ASN A 343 -32.80 28.36 4.85
C ASN A 343 -33.68 27.27 4.22
N SER A 344 -34.32 26.51 5.10
CA SER A 344 -35.29 25.44 4.84
C SER A 344 -34.72 24.07 4.46
N ARG A 345 -34.66 23.17 5.45
CA ARG A 345 -35.54 22.00 5.49
C ARG A 345 -35.52 21.39 6.89
N ARG A 346 -36.69 21.49 7.53
CA ARG A 346 -37.05 20.93 8.83
C ARG A 346 -37.00 19.41 8.79
N CYS A 347 -36.54 18.81 9.88
CA CYS A 347 -36.76 17.42 10.24
C CYS A 347 -38.23 17.02 10.04
N ARG A 348 -38.46 15.91 9.33
CA ARG A 348 -39.69 15.12 9.47
C ARG A 348 -39.31 13.72 9.92
N SER A 349 -39.67 13.43 11.16
CA SER A 349 -39.80 12.10 11.73
C SER A 349 -40.89 11.33 10.97
N GLY A 350 -40.57 10.11 10.54
CA GLY A 350 -41.53 9.14 10.03
C GLY A 350 -41.38 7.83 10.81
N SER A 351 -42.32 7.60 11.71
CA SER A 351 -42.60 6.34 12.40
C SER A 351 -43.05 5.28 11.40
N TRP A 352 -42.64 4.02 11.61
CA TRP A 352 -43.41 2.86 11.20
C TRP A 352 -43.42 1.86 12.35
N ASP A 353 -44.61 1.66 12.92
CA ASP A 353 -44.97 0.58 13.82
C ASP A 353 -45.47 -0.62 13.00
N ILE A 354 -45.15 -1.82 13.52
CA ILE A 354 -45.56 -3.19 13.19
C ILE A 354 -44.93 -3.81 11.94
#